data_AF-A0A0K8RIN6-F1
#
_entry.id   AF-A0A0K8RIN6-F1
#
_cell.length_a   1.000
_cell.length_b   1.000
_cell.length_c   1.000
_cell.angle_alpha   90.00
_cell.angle_beta   90.00
_cell.angle_gamma   90.00
#
_symmetry.space_group_name_H-M   'P 1'
#
loop_
_entity.id
_entity.type
_entity.pdbx_description
1 polymer ?
#
loop_
_entity_poly.entity_id
_entity_poly.type
_entity_poly.pdbx_seq_one_letter_code
_entity_poly.pdbx_strand_id
1 'polypeptide(L)'
;MYADYHGNIQDFHCEPHYEIHNMLKADQVYYFTLAKFIHKNKLYVEFSKTRDDKAYSFRHTKRPMPRIRTNYGMQKLNYQITGLLNTLEGECNYSDSFLKYKTNVKRVLISKNIAFKN
;
A
#
# COMPACT_ATOMS: atom_id res chain seq x y z
N MET A 1 11.92 -10.77 20.89
CA MET A 1 12.44 -10.77 22.28
C MET A 1 13.10 -9.42 22.47
N TYR A 2 12.67 -8.66 23.48
CA TYR A 2 13.12 -7.32 23.87
C TYR A 2 14.56 -7.31 24.44
N ALA A 3 15.50 -8.03 23.82
CA ALA A 3 16.59 -8.66 24.57
C ALA A 3 17.45 -7.69 25.42
N ASP A 4 17.67 -6.45 24.97
CA ASP A 4 18.66 -5.56 25.60
C ASP A 4 18.18 -4.11 25.89
N TYR A 5 16.86 -3.84 25.87
CA TYR A 5 16.38 -2.49 26.21
C TYR A 5 16.12 -2.34 27.72
N HIS A 6 16.90 -1.48 28.37
CA HIS A 6 16.83 -1.21 29.82
C HIS A 6 16.18 0.14 30.19
N GLY A 7 15.61 0.86 29.22
CA GLY A 7 14.98 2.17 29.43
C GLY A 7 13.50 2.10 29.82
N ASN A 8 12.88 3.27 30.00
CA ASN A 8 11.43 3.35 30.22
C ASN A 8 10.67 2.89 28.96
N ILE A 9 9.74 1.96 29.12
CA ILE A 9 8.97 1.36 28.03
C ILE A 9 8.21 2.42 27.21
N GLN A 10 7.84 3.55 27.81
CA GLN A 10 7.13 4.64 27.13
C GLN A 10 8.01 5.41 26.13
N ASP A 11 9.32 5.43 26.34
CA ASP A 11 10.29 6.11 25.47
C ASP A 11 10.88 5.17 24.41
N PHE A 12 10.33 3.96 24.33
CA PHE A 12 10.81 2.92 23.43
C PHE A 12 10.30 3.13 22.01
N HIS A 13 11.21 3.50 21.10
CA HIS A 13 10.91 3.60 19.68
C HIS A 13 10.86 2.20 19.03
N CYS A 14 9.65 1.68 18.81
CA CYS A 14 9.44 0.38 18.15
C CYS A 14 9.77 0.37 16.64
N GLU A 15 9.91 1.54 16.01
CA GLU A 15 10.08 1.66 14.55
C GLU A 15 11.23 0.82 13.95
N PRO A 16 12.48 0.91 14.45
CA PRO A 16 13.59 0.13 13.91
C PRO A 16 13.41 -1.39 14.07
N HIS A 17 12.64 -1.85 15.06
CA HIS A 17 12.42 -3.29 15.28
C HIS A 17 11.48 -3.93 14.25
N TYR A 18 10.55 -3.16 13.67
CA TYR A 18 9.69 -3.68 12.60
C TYR A 18 10.50 -3.99 11.33
N GLU A 19 11.47 -3.14 11.01
CA GLU A 19 12.35 -3.35 9.85
C GLU A 19 13.28 -4.54 10.06
N ILE A 20 13.93 -4.63 11.23
CA ILE A 20 14.84 -5.74 11.59
C ILE A 20 14.12 -7.09 11.53
N HIS A 21 12.89 -7.16 12.02
CA HIS A 21 12.13 -8.41 12.06
C HIS A 21 11.27 -8.66 10.81
N ASN A 22 11.35 -7.80 9.78
CA ASN A 22 10.49 -7.86 8.62
C ASN A 22 9.00 -7.98 9.01
N MET A 23 8.57 -7.19 10.00
CA MET A 23 7.21 -7.18 10.55
C MET A 23 6.44 -5.97 10.04
N LEU A 24 5.14 -6.16 9.75
CA LEU A 24 4.25 -5.08 9.35
C LEU A 24 3.74 -4.35 10.61
N LYS A 25 3.67 -3.01 10.55
CA LYS A 25 2.95 -2.21 11.53
C LYS A 25 1.44 -2.44 11.40
N ALA A 26 0.67 -2.13 12.45
CA ALA A 26 -0.78 -2.31 12.46
C ALA A 26 -1.46 -1.65 11.25
N ASP A 27 -1.08 -0.41 10.95
CA ASP A 27 -1.62 0.35 9.81
C ASP A 27 -1.29 -0.30 8.46
N GLN A 28 -0.10 -0.91 8.35
CA GLN A 28 0.35 -1.60 7.14
C GLN A 28 -0.34 -2.94 6.92
N VAL A 29 -0.83 -3.60 7.98
CA VAL A 29 -1.57 -4.86 7.86
C VAL A 29 -2.84 -4.67 7.03
N TYR A 30 -3.53 -3.54 7.21
CA TYR A 30 -4.71 -3.20 6.41
C TYR A 30 -4.38 -3.10 4.91
N TYR A 31 -3.30 -2.39 4.55
CA TYR A 31 -2.90 -2.26 3.15
C TYR A 31 -2.39 -3.57 2.57
N PHE A 32 -1.76 -4.40 3.39
CA PHE A 32 -1.32 -5.73 2.98
C PHE A 32 -2.50 -6.65 2.64
N THR A 33 -3.57 -6.63 3.45
CA THR A 33 -4.79 -7.39 3.15
C THR A 33 -5.51 -6.83 1.92
N LEU A 34 -5.57 -5.50 1.78
CA LEU A 34 -6.14 -4.84 0.61
C LEU A 34 -5.37 -5.18 -0.69
N ALA A 35 -4.04 -5.16 -0.66
CA ALA A 35 -3.21 -5.55 -1.80
C ALA A 35 -3.46 -7.01 -2.23
N LYS A 36 -3.53 -7.93 -1.26
CA LYS A 36 -3.88 -9.33 -1.53
C LYS A 36 -5.27 -9.45 -2.18
N PHE A 37 -6.24 -8.68 -1.70
CA PHE A 37 -7.59 -8.64 -2.25
C PHE A 37 -7.61 -8.13 -3.70
N ILE A 38 -6.87 -7.06 -3.99
CA ILE A 38 -6.73 -6.49 -5.34
C ILE A 38 -6.14 -7.52 -6.32
N HIS A 39 -5.08 -8.23 -5.92
CA HIS A 39 -4.44 -9.24 -6.78
C HIS A 39 -5.36 -10.43 -7.02
N LYS A 40 -5.97 -10.97 -5.95
CA LYS A 40 -6.88 -12.12 -6.04
C LYS A 40 -8.06 -11.85 -6.98
N ASN A 41 -8.65 -10.67 -6.91
CA ASN A 41 -9.80 -10.28 -7.73
C ASN A 41 -9.41 -9.58 -9.04
N LYS A 42 -8.11 -9.47 -9.35
CA LYS A 42 -7.58 -8.81 -10.55
C LYS A 42 -8.09 -7.38 -10.78
N LEU A 43 -8.41 -6.65 -9.69
CA LEU A 43 -8.99 -5.30 -9.77
C LEU A 43 -8.06 -4.32 -10.48
N TYR A 44 -6.74 -4.57 -10.47
CA TYR A 44 -5.77 -3.76 -11.20
C TYR A 44 -6.05 -3.63 -12.71
N VAL A 45 -6.80 -4.57 -13.30
CA VAL A 45 -7.22 -4.54 -14.72
C VAL A 45 -8.45 -3.65 -14.93
N GLU A 46 -9.40 -3.67 -14.01
CA GLU A 46 -10.60 -2.82 -14.10
C GLU A 46 -10.23 -1.35 -13.97
N PHE A 47 -9.34 -1.04 -13.02
CA PHE A 47 -8.83 0.31 -12.79
C PHE A 47 -7.75 0.76 -13.80
N SER A 48 -7.32 -0.09 -14.75
CA SER A 48 -6.42 0.30 -15.84
C SER A 48 -7.16 0.76 -17.11
N LYS A 49 -8.41 0.33 -17.30
CA LYS A 49 -9.23 0.65 -18.49
C LYS A 49 -9.62 2.12 -18.64
N THR A 50 -9.41 2.95 -17.61
CA THR A 50 -9.65 4.40 -17.69
C THR A 50 -8.51 5.16 -18.39
N ARG A 51 -7.46 4.46 -18.87
CA ARG A 51 -6.34 5.03 -19.64
C ARG A 51 -6.57 5.10 -21.15
N ASP A 52 -7.81 4.95 -21.64
CA ASP A 52 -8.07 5.10 -23.07
C ASP A 52 -7.74 6.53 -23.56
N ASP A 53 -6.76 6.58 -24.46
CA ASP A 53 -6.53 7.57 -25.52
C ASP A 53 -6.56 9.07 -25.18
N LYS A 54 -5.49 9.59 -24.56
CA LYS A 54 -5.17 11.02 -24.73
C LYS A 54 -3.73 11.23 -25.14
N ALA A 55 -3.58 11.84 -26.32
CA ALA A 55 -2.36 12.21 -27.06
C ALA A 55 -1.36 13.14 -26.33
N TYR A 56 -1.43 13.23 -25.00
CA TYR A 56 -0.55 14.07 -24.17
C TYR A 56 0.19 13.20 -23.17
N SER A 57 1.35 12.66 -23.57
CA SER A 57 2.17 11.76 -22.75
C SER A 57 2.80 12.41 -21.51
N PHE A 58 2.65 13.74 -21.33
CA PHE A 58 3.25 14.49 -20.24
C PHE A 58 2.41 14.55 -18.96
N ARG A 59 1.11 14.22 -18.99
CA ARG A 59 0.26 14.29 -17.79
C ARG A 59 0.09 12.92 -17.14
N HIS A 60 0.84 12.76 -16.05
CA HIS A 60 0.72 11.80 -14.93
C HIS A 60 0.40 10.33 -15.31
N THR A 61 1.38 9.46 -15.04
CA THR A 61 1.18 7.99 -15.06
C THR A 61 0.13 7.52 -14.03
N LYS A 62 -0.07 8.23 -12.93
CA LYS A 62 -0.96 7.76 -11.85
C LYS A 62 -2.43 7.65 -12.27
N ARG A 63 -3.10 6.60 -11.81
CA ARG A 63 -4.55 6.37 -12.01
C ARG A 63 -5.37 7.52 -11.42
N PRO A 64 -6.45 7.96 -12.07
CA PRO A 64 -7.28 9.05 -11.58
C PRO A 64 -7.99 8.63 -10.28
N MET A 65 -7.75 9.37 -9.20
CA MET A 65 -8.46 9.14 -7.94
C MET A 65 -9.96 9.43 -8.12
N PRO A 66 -10.86 8.60 -7.57
CA PRO A 66 -12.30 8.86 -7.60
C PRO A 66 -12.62 10.25 -7.03
N ARG A 67 -13.35 11.07 -7.78
CA ARG A 67 -13.85 12.38 -7.33
C ARG A 67 -15.02 12.16 -6.36
N ILE A 68 -14.71 11.93 -5.10
CA ILE A 68 -15.70 11.79 -4.02
C ILE A 68 -15.38 12.85 -2.96
N ARG A 69 -16.38 13.62 -2.53
CA ARG A 69 -16.26 14.38 -1.27
C ARG A 69 -16.07 13.35 -0.16
N THR A 70 -14.88 13.29 0.43
CA THR A 70 -14.62 12.50 1.62
C THR A 70 -15.47 13.06 2.74
N ASN A 71 -16.68 12.50 2.93
CA ASN A 71 -17.47 12.80 4.12
C ASN A 71 -16.71 12.25 5.33
N TYR A 72 -16.61 13.09 6.36
CA TYR A 72 -15.84 12.87 7.58
C TYR A 72 -16.00 11.43 8.12
N GLY A 73 -14.91 10.66 8.13
CA GLY A 73 -14.78 9.43 8.92
C GLY A 73 -14.41 8.16 8.14
N MET A 74 -14.84 7.97 6.89
CA MET A 74 -14.51 6.76 6.12
C MET A 74 -14.32 7.02 4.63
N GLN A 75 -13.12 6.76 4.12
CA GLN A 75 -12.85 6.77 2.68
C GLN A 75 -13.50 5.54 2.03
N LYS A 76 -14.12 5.71 0.85
CA LYS A 76 -14.68 4.58 0.10
C LYS A 76 -13.56 3.63 -0.35
N LEU A 77 -13.85 2.33 -0.39
CA LEU A 77 -12.92 1.29 -0.82
C LEU A 77 -12.26 1.60 -2.18
N ASN A 78 -13.01 2.12 -3.15
CA ASN A 78 -12.48 2.51 -4.46
C ASN A 78 -11.35 3.55 -4.34
N TYR A 79 -11.50 4.53 -3.46
CA TYR A 79 -10.47 5.56 -3.23
C TYR A 79 -9.20 4.92 -2.66
N GLN A 80 -9.34 4.03 -1.67
CA GLN A 80 -8.22 3.32 -1.06
C GLN A 80 -7.53 2.37 -2.04
N ILE A 81 -8.30 1.65 -2.87
CA ILE A 81 -7.77 0.78 -3.93
C ILE A 81 -6.97 1.62 -4.92
N THR A 82 -7.52 2.71 -5.45
CA THR A 82 -6.81 3.54 -6.43
C THR A 82 -5.56 4.18 -5.83
N GLY A 83 -5.62 4.65 -4.59
CA GLY A 83 -4.47 5.20 -3.88
C GLY A 83 -3.35 4.18 -3.68
N LEU A 84 -3.70 2.97 -3.23
CA LEU A 84 -2.75 1.89 -3.05
C LEU A 84 -2.14 1.44 -4.39
N LEU A 85 -2.95 1.31 -5.43
CA LEU A 85 -2.53 0.98 -6.78
C LEU A 85 -1.55 2.00 -7.37
N ASN A 86 -1.72 3.29 -7.07
CA ASN A 86 -0.80 4.37 -7.47
C ASN A 86 0.50 4.37 -6.65
N THR A 87 0.44 3.91 -5.40
CA THR A 87 1.61 3.84 -4.52
C THR A 87 2.50 2.65 -4.86
N LEU A 88 1.88 1.55 -5.28
CA LEU A 88 2.57 0.33 -5.72
C LEU A 88 2.94 0.34 -7.22
N GLU A 89 2.55 1.39 -7.94
CA GLU A 89 2.89 1.55 -9.36
C GLU A 89 4.41 1.60 -9.54
N GLY A 90 4.95 0.74 -10.40
CA GLY A 90 6.39 0.60 -10.63
C GLY A 90 7.14 -0.24 -9.59
N GLU A 91 6.55 -0.52 -8.43
CA GLU A 91 7.19 -1.27 -7.34
C GLU A 91 6.76 -2.74 -7.30
N CYS A 92 5.55 -3.04 -7.77
CA CYS A 92 4.97 -4.38 -7.76
C CYS A 92 4.45 -4.74 -9.15
N ASN A 93 4.83 -5.94 -9.63
CA ASN A 93 4.28 -6.49 -10.85
C ASN A 93 3.06 -7.36 -10.55
N TYR A 94 1.90 -6.97 -11.07
CA TYR A 94 0.64 -7.70 -10.87
C TYR A 94 0.55 -8.99 -11.69
N SER A 95 1.39 -9.14 -12.73
CA SER A 95 1.49 -10.35 -13.53
C SER A 95 2.31 -11.45 -12.84
N ASP A 96 2.97 -11.15 -11.73
CA ASP A 96 3.69 -12.14 -10.93
C ASP A 96 2.71 -13.13 -10.25
N SER A 97 3.23 -14.32 -9.93
CA SER A 97 2.51 -15.28 -9.08
C SER A 97 2.13 -14.65 -7.74
N PHE A 98 1.00 -15.08 -7.17
CA PHE A 98 0.49 -14.51 -5.92
C PHE A 98 1.52 -14.54 -4.78
N LEU A 99 2.33 -15.60 -4.69
CA LEU A 99 3.36 -15.72 -3.66
C LEU A 99 4.45 -14.65 -3.81
N LYS A 100 4.95 -14.45 -5.03
CA LYS A 100 5.96 -13.45 -5.36
C LYS A 100 5.42 -12.02 -5.22
N TYR A 101 4.18 -11.81 -5.63
CA TYR A 101 3.48 -10.54 -5.41
C TYR A 101 3.36 -10.23 -3.92
N LYS A 102 2.92 -11.20 -3.11
CA LYS A 102 2.73 -11.06 -1.66
C LYS A 102 4.04 -10.70 -0.95
N THR A 103 5.16 -11.35 -1.29
CA THR A 103 6.47 -11.03 -0.69
C THR A 103 6.94 -9.63 -1.09
N ASN A 104 6.78 -9.26 -2.35
CA ASN A 104 7.16 -7.93 -2.85
C ASN A 104 6.36 -6.81 -2.18
N VAL A 105 5.03 -6.97 -2.07
CA VAL A 105 4.18 -5.98 -1.38
C VAL A 105 4.59 -5.84 0.07
N LYS A 106 4.83 -6.96 0.78
CA LYS A 106 5.29 -6.91 2.19
C LYS A 106 6.58 -6.10 2.30
N ARG A 107 7.55 -6.36 1.42
CA ARG A 107 8.82 -5.63 1.39
C ARG A 107 8.62 -4.13 1.17
N VAL A 108 7.81 -3.75 0.18
CA VAL A 108 7.54 -2.34 -0.17
C VAL A 108 6.84 -1.62 0.98
N LEU A 109 5.86 -2.25 1.64
CA LEU A 109 5.16 -1.66 2.78
C LEU A 109 6.11 -1.36 3.95
N ILE A 110 7.00 -2.30 4.26
CA ILE A 110 8.01 -2.15 5.33
C ILE A 110 9.02 -1.06 4.93
N SER A 111 9.62 -1.15 3.73
CA SER A 111 10.71 -0.26 3.32
C SER A 111 10.30 1.19 3.13
N LYS A 112 9.07 1.44 2.68
CA LYS A 112 8.56 2.80 2.47
C LYS A 112 7.87 3.38 3.70
N ASN A 113 7.86 2.64 4.83
CA ASN A 113 7.14 2.98 6.06
C ASN A 113 5.74 3.56 5.76
N ILE A 114 5.00 2.89 4.87
CA ILE A 114 3.75 3.44 4.34
C ILE A 114 2.71 3.44 5.46
N ALA A 115 2.46 4.61 6.02
CA ALA A 115 1.36 4.90 6.93
C ALA A 115 0.56 6.05 6.31
N PHE A 116 -0.66 5.78 5.86
CA PHE A 116 -1.51 6.83 5.32
C PHE A 116 -2.33 7.44 6.44
N LYS A 117 -2.21 8.77 6.57
CA LYS A 117 -3.00 9.56 7.50
C LYS A 117 -4.47 9.51 7.07
N ASN A 118 -5.36 9.21 8.02
CA ASN A 118 -6.80 9.35 7.86
C ASN A 118 -7.19 10.82 7.66
#